data_AF-A0A950DI17-F1
#
_entry.id   AF-A0A950DI17-F1
#
_cell.length_a   1.000
_cell.length_b   1.000
_cell.length_c   1.000
_cell.angle_alpha   90.00
_cell.angle_beta   90.00
_cell.angle_gamma   90.00
#
_symmetry.space_group_name_H-M   'P 1'
#
loop_
_entity.id
_entity.type
_entity.pdbx_description
1 polymer ?
#
loop_
_entity_poly.entity_id
_entity_poly.type
_entity_poly.pdbx_seq_one_letter_code
_entity_poly.pdbx_strand_id
1 'polypeptide(L)'
;MSVQPGTEASPREPNFGGLRVVAFESRMASETARLIERNGGHAMVAPAMREIPLGDNPAALEFAERLLAGQIDIAVFLTGVGVRALFQVMETRHPRPALTAALARIVMAVRGPKPQAALRDYGLEPSLQAPEPNTWRELLEVLTADSELRGKRIAVQEYGVSNRDLVSALEARGAEVMIVPVYRWTLPVDRGPLTEALRAIANGQAEVALFTSSNQVTNVMQMADAQGIGDAVRRRLGTMVVGSVGPVCSQELRARGIPADLEPGHPRLGHLIKEAALRSATILAAKRSSPAVAVTGSQPRRPLEAGDAPRSRLWDHPFLKACRREAADYTPIWLMRQAGRYMPEYRRVRDRHDFIEMCMQPELAAEVTIGAVERLGVDAAIIFADILLPLIPMQVGLHYEKGDGPIIDRPVRSAADLARIPDLEVSELAFVGEAIKLVDRAIGARTPIIGFAGAPFTLASYLIEGGSSRQYQTTKTLMYNEPETWHRLMEL
;
A
#
# COMPACT_ATOMS: atom_id res chain seq x y z
N MET A 1 -39.88 -50.32 -2.87
CA MET A 1 -38.68 -49.47 -3.02
C MET A 1 -39.06 -48.05 -2.65
N SER A 2 -38.83 -47.64 -1.40
CA SER A 2 -38.92 -46.25 -0.98
C SER A 2 -37.52 -45.69 -0.85
N VAL A 3 -37.24 -44.64 -1.61
CA VAL A 3 -35.95 -43.94 -1.63
C VAL A 3 -35.87 -43.07 -0.37
N GLN A 4 -34.81 -43.25 0.41
CA GLN A 4 -34.50 -42.40 1.57
C GLN A 4 -34.05 -41.01 1.11
N PRO A 5 -34.46 -39.92 1.79
CA PRO A 5 -33.90 -38.59 1.54
C PRO A 5 -32.49 -38.49 2.11
N GLY A 6 -31.57 -37.95 1.30
CA GLY A 6 -30.17 -37.77 1.64
C GLY A 6 -29.97 -36.83 2.82
N THR A 7 -29.04 -37.23 3.70
CA THR A 7 -28.48 -36.45 4.80
C THR A 7 -27.98 -35.07 4.35
N GLU A 8 -28.62 -34.00 4.82
CA GLU A 8 -28.03 -32.66 4.85
C GLU A 8 -26.76 -32.69 5.71
N ALA A 9 -25.65 -32.17 5.17
CA ALA A 9 -24.39 -32.08 5.90
C ALA A 9 -24.52 -31.05 7.03
N SER A 10 -24.40 -31.50 8.28
CA SER A 10 -24.30 -30.62 9.46
C SER A 10 -23.24 -29.52 9.24
N PRO A 11 -23.47 -28.28 9.71
CA PRO A 11 -22.46 -27.23 9.64
C PRO A 11 -21.19 -27.71 10.36
N ARG A 12 -20.08 -27.79 9.63
CA ARG A 12 -18.78 -28.20 10.20
C ARG A 12 -18.41 -27.23 11.32
N GLU A 13 -18.26 -27.74 12.54
CA GLU A 13 -17.75 -26.94 13.64
C GLU A 13 -16.34 -26.43 13.32
N PRO A 14 -16.01 -25.16 13.64
CA PRO A 14 -14.68 -24.61 13.40
C PRO A 14 -13.62 -25.42 14.16
N ASN A 15 -12.70 -26.08 13.44
CA ASN A 15 -11.67 -26.92 14.06
C ASN A 15 -10.38 -26.95 13.25
N PHE A 16 -9.27 -26.52 13.87
CA PHE A 16 -7.93 -26.58 13.30
C PHE A 16 -7.40 -28.00 13.13
N GLY A 17 -7.95 -29.01 13.80
CA GLY A 17 -7.57 -30.42 13.60
C GLY A 17 -6.12 -30.73 14.01
N GLY A 18 -5.63 -30.09 15.08
CA GLY A 18 -4.27 -30.27 15.60
C GLY A 18 -3.19 -29.46 14.88
N LEU A 19 -3.55 -28.56 13.96
CA LEU A 19 -2.57 -27.70 13.29
C LEU A 19 -1.88 -26.75 14.30
N ARG A 20 -0.60 -26.47 14.07
CA ARG A 20 0.16 -25.48 14.83
C ARG A 20 -0.10 -24.10 14.25
N VAL A 21 -0.63 -23.21 15.09
CA VAL A 21 -1.09 -21.88 14.72
C VAL A 21 -0.21 -20.83 15.39
N VAL A 22 0.51 -20.07 14.56
CA VAL A 22 1.26 -18.89 15.00
C VAL A 22 0.34 -17.68 14.99
N ALA A 23 0.25 -16.95 16.10
CA ALA A 23 -0.48 -15.69 16.15
C ALA A 23 0.41 -14.56 16.67
N PHE A 24 0.44 -13.44 15.95
CA PHE A 24 1.33 -12.32 16.27
C PHE A 24 0.69 -11.26 17.20
N GLU A 25 -0.48 -11.58 17.77
CA GLU A 25 -1.25 -10.72 18.65
C GLU A 25 -0.48 -10.41 19.95
N SER A 26 -0.52 -9.14 20.38
CA SER A 26 0.28 -8.65 21.49
C SER A 26 -0.53 -8.20 22.70
N ARG A 27 -1.77 -7.72 22.51
CA ARG A 27 -2.63 -7.25 23.62
C ARG A 27 -3.39 -8.38 24.30
N MET A 28 -3.83 -9.36 23.52
CA MET A 28 -4.74 -10.42 23.97
C MET A 28 -4.09 -11.81 23.92
N ALA A 29 -2.77 -11.89 24.10
CA ALA A 29 -2.00 -13.12 23.82
C ALA A 29 -2.54 -14.39 24.51
N SER A 30 -2.86 -14.30 25.80
CA SER A 30 -3.42 -15.42 26.58
C SER A 30 -4.82 -15.83 26.13
N GLU A 31 -5.61 -14.88 25.62
CA GLU A 31 -6.95 -15.16 25.09
C GLU A 31 -6.87 -15.74 23.68
N THR A 32 -5.98 -15.21 22.84
CA THR A 32 -5.66 -15.76 21.51
C THR A 32 -5.28 -17.23 21.60
N ALA A 33 -4.39 -17.60 22.53
CA ALA A 33 -3.98 -18.98 22.74
C ALA A 33 -5.18 -19.88 23.10
N ARG A 34 -5.96 -19.48 24.10
CA ARG A 34 -7.16 -20.21 24.52
C ARG A 34 -8.19 -20.36 23.40
N LEU A 35 -8.37 -19.33 22.57
CA LEU A 35 -9.29 -19.38 21.44
C LEU A 35 -8.81 -20.37 20.38
N ILE A 36 -7.52 -20.40 20.06
CA ILE A 36 -6.94 -21.39 19.13
C ILE A 36 -7.11 -22.81 19.66
N GLU A 37 -6.74 -23.04 20.93
CA GLU A 37 -6.83 -24.34 21.59
C GLU A 37 -8.26 -24.86 21.68
N ARG A 38 -9.22 -23.98 22.00
CA ARG A 38 -10.65 -24.33 22.03
C ARG A 38 -11.18 -24.74 20.66
N ASN A 39 -10.61 -24.22 19.58
CA ASN A 39 -10.93 -24.64 18.21
C ASN A 39 -9.96 -25.74 17.73
N GLY A 40 -9.34 -26.52 18.63
CA GLY A 40 -8.57 -27.71 18.30
C GLY A 40 -7.20 -27.47 17.66
N GLY A 41 -6.60 -26.29 17.82
CA GLY A 41 -5.24 -25.99 17.32
C GLY A 41 -4.18 -25.98 18.43
N HIS A 42 -2.91 -26.11 18.05
CA HIS A 42 -1.78 -25.89 18.96
C HIS A 42 -1.28 -24.45 18.84
N ALA A 43 -1.52 -23.64 19.88
CA ALA A 43 -1.21 -22.22 19.84
C ALA A 43 0.28 -21.93 20.08
N MET A 44 0.87 -21.10 19.23
CA MET A 44 2.15 -20.44 19.45
C MET A 44 1.96 -18.93 19.31
N VAL A 45 1.71 -18.26 20.43
CA VAL A 45 1.44 -16.82 20.43
C VAL A 45 2.75 -16.06 20.62
N ALA A 46 3.07 -15.24 19.63
CA ALA A 46 4.34 -14.55 19.50
C ALA A 46 4.10 -13.05 19.31
N PRO A 47 3.99 -12.26 20.40
CA PRO A 47 3.75 -10.84 20.31
C PRO A 47 4.73 -10.15 19.35
N ALA A 48 4.23 -9.52 18.28
CA ALA A 48 5.09 -8.85 17.30
C ALA A 48 5.14 -7.32 17.46
N MET A 49 4.42 -6.77 18.43
CA MET A 49 4.39 -5.33 18.67
C MET A 49 4.17 -5.01 20.13
N ARG A 50 4.71 -3.89 20.58
CA ARG A 50 4.36 -3.25 21.84
C ARG A 50 4.07 -1.79 21.58
N GLU A 51 2.98 -1.31 22.15
CA GLU A 51 2.71 0.11 22.28
C GLU A 51 3.56 0.65 23.42
N ILE A 52 4.40 1.64 23.13
CA ILE A 52 5.11 2.36 24.20
C ILE A 52 4.08 3.31 24.83
N PRO A 53 3.79 3.21 26.14
CA PRO A 53 2.94 4.19 26.82
C PRO A 53 3.47 5.60 26.59
N LEU A 54 2.57 6.58 26.46
CA LEU A 54 2.93 7.98 26.20
C LEU A 54 3.98 8.51 27.22
N GLY A 55 3.96 8.09 28.48
CA GLY A 55 4.93 8.52 29.51
C GLY A 55 6.37 7.98 29.35
N ASP A 56 6.59 6.96 28.51
CA ASP A 56 7.89 6.29 28.34
C ASP A 56 8.50 6.54 26.96
N ASN A 57 8.09 7.59 26.25
CA ASN A 57 8.63 7.88 24.91
C ASN A 57 9.97 8.62 25.00
N PRO A 58 11.12 7.93 24.83
CA PRO A 58 12.43 8.51 25.10
C PRO A 58 12.76 9.63 24.12
N ALA A 59 12.31 9.55 22.87
CA ALA A 59 12.61 10.57 21.86
C ALA A 59 11.84 11.87 22.12
N ALA A 60 10.58 11.78 22.55
CA ALA A 60 9.78 12.94 22.94
C ALA A 60 10.33 13.60 24.22
N LEU A 61 10.81 12.81 25.17
CA LEU A 61 11.45 13.31 26.40
C LEU A 61 12.82 13.93 26.12
N GLU A 62 13.64 13.28 25.29
CA GLU A 62 14.92 13.84 24.83
C GLU A 62 14.70 15.15 24.07
N PHE A 63 13.65 15.23 23.25
CA PHE A 63 13.28 16.47 22.57
C PHE A 63 12.95 17.58 23.58
N ALA A 64 12.19 17.28 24.64
CA ALA A 64 11.88 18.26 25.68
C ALA A 64 13.14 18.77 26.40
N GLU A 65 14.04 17.87 26.78
CA GLU A 65 15.30 18.23 27.44
C GLU A 65 16.18 19.11 26.54
N ARG A 66 16.35 18.72 25.27
CA ARG A 66 17.11 19.50 24.29
C ARG A 66 16.47 20.85 24.01
N LEU A 67 15.14 20.89 23.89
CA LEU A 67 14.40 22.13 23.69
C LEU A 67 14.62 23.10 24.86
N LEU A 68 14.48 22.62 26.10
CA LEU A 68 14.69 23.42 27.31
C LEU A 68 16.14 23.88 27.46
N ALA A 69 17.10 23.06 27.02
CA ALA A 69 18.52 23.39 27.00
C ALA A 69 18.93 24.36 25.85
N GLY A 70 17.99 24.81 25.00
CA GLY A 70 18.30 25.66 23.85
C GLY A 70 19.08 24.94 22.75
N GLN A 71 18.92 23.61 22.68
CA GLN A 71 19.61 22.73 21.74
C GLN A 71 18.80 22.42 20.47
N ILE A 72 17.66 23.07 20.29
CA ILE A 72 16.82 22.97 19.10
C ILE A 72 16.65 24.37 18.52
N ASP A 73 16.85 24.50 17.21
CA ASP A 73 16.70 25.78 16.51
C ASP A 73 15.36 25.84 15.75
N ILE A 74 14.89 24.68 15.27
CA ILE A 74 13.65 24.55 14.50
C ILE A 74 12.88 23.32 14.96
N ALA A 75 11.56 23.45 15.16
CA ALA A 75 10.65 22.33 15.40
C ALA A 75 9.60 22.24 14.29
N VAL A 76 9.55 21.09 13.63
CA VAL A 76 8.63 20.76 12.55
C VAL A 76 7.50 19.88 13.06
N PHE A 77 6.25 20.30 12.87
CA PHE A 77 5.06 19.55 13.29
C PHE A 77 4.21 19.10 12.11
N LEU A 78 4.08 17.78 11.94
CA LEU A 78 3.43 17.20 10.77
C LEU A 78 1.93 16.99 10.94
N THR A 79 1.44 16.76 12.16
CA THR A 79 0.03 16.42 12.42
C THR A 79 -0.47 16.99 13.74
N GLY A 80 -1.75 17.37 13.80
CA GLY A 80 -2.35 17.87 15.06
C GLY A 80 -2.44 16.82 16.17
N VAL A 81 -2.72 15.55 15.83
CA VAL A 81 -2.72 14.46 16.81
C VAL A 81 -1.31 14.27 17.39
N GLY A 82 -0.29 14.36 16.54
CA GLY A 82 1.09 14.23 16.98
C GLY A 82 1.56 15.36 17.90
N VAL A 83 1.12 16.60 17.65
CA VAL A 83 1.36 17.74 18.58
C VAL A 83 0.77 17.45 19.96
N ARG A 84 -0.51 17.06 20.04
CA ARG A 84 -1.17 16.78 21.33
C ARG A 84 -0.50 15.65 22.09
N ALA A 85 -0.16 14.57 21.38
CA ALA A 85 0.55 13.44 21.95
C ALA A 85 1.93 13.83 22.47
N LEU A 86 2.68 14.66 21.72
CA LEU A 86 3.98 15.18 22.17
C LEU A 86 3.84 15.91 23.50
N PHE A 87 2.90 16.86 23.59
CA PHE A 87 2.66 17.62 24.82
C PHE A 87 2.27 16.71 25.99
N GLN A 88 1.39 15.74 25.77
CA GLN A 88 1.04 14.75 26.80
C GLN A 88 2.27 14.02 27.34
N VAL A 89 3.24 13.68 26.50
CA VAL A 89 4.51 13.07 26.94
C VAL A 89 5.37 14.06 27.69
N MET A 90 5.67 15.22 27.10
CA MET A 90 6.61 16.18 27.68
C MET A 90 6.12 16.70 29.04
N GLU A 91 4.80 16.85 29.20
CA GLU A 91 4.16 17.29 30.45
C GLU A 91 4.27 16.28 31.59
N THR A 92 4.66 15.03 31.31
CA THR A 92 4.95 14.05 32.37
C THR A 92 6.22 14.37 33.15
N ARG A 93 7.14 15.14 32.58
CA ARG A 93 8.45 15.46 33.19
C ARG A 93 8.73 16.96 33.32
N HIS A 94 8.12 17.78 32.48
CA HIS A 94 8.36 19.22 32.47
C HIS A 94 7.05 20.00 32.52
N PRO A 95 7.00 21.13 33.24
CA PRO A 95 5.79 21.92 33.34
C PRO A 95 5.46 22.60 32.00
N ARG A 96 4.18 22.57 31.61
CA ARG A 96 3.69 23.18 30.35
C ARG A 96 4.20 24.61 30.10
N PRO A 97 4.20 25.54 31.07
CA PRO A 97 4.71 26.90 30.84
C PRO A 97 6.17 26.96 30.40
N ALA A 98 7.02 26.04 30.87
CA ALA A 98 8.43 26.00 30.46
C ALA A 98 8.57 25.51 29.01
N LEU A 99 7.78 24.49 28.64
CA LEU A 99 7.75 23.93 27.29
C LEU A 99 7.25 24.94 26.27
N THR A 100 6.15 25.64 26.56
CA THR A 100 5.60 26.66 25.65
C THR A 100 6.54 27.86 25.55
N ALA A 101 7.14 28.32 26.65
CA ALA A 101 8.13 29.39 26.61
C ALA A 101 9.38 29.03 25.80
N ALA A 102 9.83 27.78 25.83
CA ALA A 102 10.95 27.31 25.03
C ALA A 102 10.58 27.18 23.54
N LEU A 103 9.41 26.61 23.22
CA LEU A 103 8.91 26.51 21.84
C LEU A 103 8.71 27.90 21.20
N ALA A 104 8.25 28.88 21.97
CA ALA A 104 8.06 30.25 21.48
C ALA A 104 9.37 30.97 21.10
N ARG A 105 10.54 30.45 21.49
CA ARG A 105 11.86 31.03 21.18
C ARG A 105 12.49 30.46 19.92
N ILE A 106 11.92 29.40 19.35
CA ILE A 106 12.48 28.70 18.18
C ILE A 106 11.56 28.86 16.97
N VAL A 107 12.05 28.52 15.78
CA VAL A 107 11.21 28.51 14.58
C VAL A 107 10.30 27.30 14.62
N MET A 108 8.99 27.53 14.67
CA MET A 108 7.98 26.46 14.60
C MET A 108 7.40 26.40 13.20
N ALA A 109 7.59 25.27 12.52
CA ALA A 109 7.08 25.04 11.18
C ALA A 109 5.99 23.96 11.20
N VAL A 110 4.85 24.23 10.57
CA VAL A 110 3.73 23.29 10.50
C VAL A 110 3.42 22.88 9.07
N ARG A 111 3.10 21.61 8.87
CA ARG A 111 2.73 21.07 7.55
C ARG A 111 1.39 21.61 7.03
N GLY A 112 0.52 22.14 7.90
CA GLY A 112 -0.78 22.67 7.48
C GLY A 112 -1.71 23.04 8.65
N PRO A 113 -3.01 23.27 8.39
CA PRO A 113 -3.94 23.84 9.36
C PRO A 113 -4.18 22.99 10.62
N LYS A 114 -4.09 21.66 10.50
CA LYS A 114 -4.34 20.73 11.64
C LYS A 114 -3.28 20.83 12.74
N PRO A 115 -1.96 20.68 12.46
CA PRO A 115 -0.92 20.93 13.47
C PRO A 115 -0.93 22.38 13.97
N GLN A 116 -1.25 23.35 13.12
CA GLN A 116 -1.39 24.75 13.53
C GLN A 116 -2.47 24.92 14.61
N ALA A 117 -3.68 24.40 14.37
CA ALA A 117 -4.78 24.45 15.33
C ALA A 117 -4.41 23.76 16.65
N ALA A 118 -3.68 22.63 16.59
CA ALA A 118 -3.24 21.93 17.78
C ALA A 118 -2.22 22.74 18.61
N LEU A 119 -1.30 23.48 17.97
CA LEU A 119 -0.37 24.37 18.68
C LEU A 119 -1.08 25.56 19.33
N ARG A 120 -2.11 26.11 18.67
CA ARG A 120 -2.92 27.21 19.23
C ARG A 120 -3.63 26.83 20.52
N ASP A 121 -4.04 25.57 20.68
CA ASP A 121 -4.62 25.07 21.93
C ASP A 121 -3.64 25.17 23.12
N TYR A 122 -2.34 25.30 22.86
CA TYR A 122 -1.29 25.54 23.85
C TYR A 122 -0.81 26.99 23.89
N GLY A 123 -1.48 27.91 23.19
CA GLY A 123 -1.11 29.32 23.10
C GLY A 123 0.13 29.61 22.23
N LEU A 124 0.46 28.70 21.31
CA LEU A 124 1.61 28.83 20.41
C LEU A 124 1.13 29.13 18.98
N GLU A 125 1.73 30.15 18.37
CA GLU A 125 1.55 30.46 16.95
C GLU A 125 2.80 30.05 16.16
N PRO A 126 2.69 29.12 15.21
CA PRO A 126 3.85 28.70 14.42
C PRO A 126 4.32 29.81 13.49
N SER A 127 5.64 29.94 13.39
CA SER A 127 6.32 30.94 12.56
C SER A 127 6.15 30.68 11.06
N LEU A 128 6.07 29.40 10.68
CA LEU A 128 6.03 28.97 9.29
C LEU A 128 4.90 27.96 9.08
N GLN A 129 4.18 28.09 7.96
CA GLN A 129 3.16 27.15 7.54
C GLN A 129 3.38 26.79 6.07
N ALA A 130 3.38 25.50 5.77
CA ALA A 130 3.43 25.05 4.38
C ALA A 130 2.16 25.49 3.64
N PRO A 131 2.27 26.13 2.46
CA PRO A 131 1.10 26.45 1.64
C PRO A 131 0.42 25.18 1.12
N GLU A 132 -0.79 25.34 0.57
CA GLU A 132 -1.47 24.26 -0.14
C GLU A 132 -0.59 23.76 -1.31
N PRO A 133 -0.45 22.44 -1.51
CA PRO A 133 -1.28 21.35 -0.99
C PRO A 133 -0.88 20.76 0.37
N ASN A 134 -0.15 21.48 1.22
CA ASN A 134 0.23 21.06 2.58
C ASN A 134 1.06 19.77 2.58
N THR A 135 2.14 19.70 1.80
CA THR A 135 3.05 18.55 1.79
C THR A 135 4.40 18.89 2.42
N TRP A 136 5.25 17.88 2.56
CA TRP A 136 6.59 18.09 3.09
C TRP A 136 7.48 18.90 2.13
N ARG A 137 7.14 18.95 0.83
CA ARG A 137 7.89 19.74 -0.15
C ARG A 137 7.68 21.22 0.06
N GLU A 138 6.42 21.66 0.14
CA GLU A 138 6.09 23.06 0.40
C GLU A 138 6.58 23.47 1.80
N LEU A 139 6.54 22.56 2.77
CA LEU A 139 7.15 22.79 4.08
C LEU A 139 8.66 23.00 4.00
N LEU A 140 9.36 22.17 3.21
CA LEU A 140 10.80 22.31 3.00
C LEU A 140 11.13 23.62 2.27
N GLU A 141 10.35 23.99 1.26
CA GLU A 141 10.49 25.25 0.53
C GLU A 141 10.41 26.43 1.48
N VAL A 142 9.37 26.49 2.32
CA VAL A 142 9.19 27.55 3.32
C VAL A 142 10.31 27.55 4.36
N LEU A 143 10.79 26.38 4.81
CA LEU A 143 11.94 26.29 5.72
C LEU A 143 13.24 26.83 5.12
N THR A 144 13.37 26.76 3.79
CA THR A 144 14.59 27.18 3.07
C THR A 144 14.49 28.56 2.43
N ALA A 145 13.32 29.19 2.44
CA ALA A 145 13.08 30.47 1.76
C ALA A 145 13.91 31.60 2.39
N ASP A 146 13.93 31.66 3.73
CA ASP A 146 14.50 32.79 4.49
C ASP A 146 15.64 32.38 5.44
N SER A 147 16.14 31.14 5.35
CA SER A 147 17.11 30.62 6.32
C SER A 147 18.04 29.55 5.77
N GLU A 148 19.33 29.71 6.01
CA GLU A 148 20.31 28.65 5.77
C GLU A 148 20.15 27.57 6.86
N LEU A 149 19.95 26.32 6.41
CA LEU A 149 19.74 25.18 7.31
C LEU A 149 21.05 24.54 7.79
N ARG A 150 22.20 24.97 7.25
CA ARG A 150 23.51 24.42 7.59
C ARG A 150 23.81 24.63 9.07
N GLY A 151 24.08 23.54 9.79
CA GLY A 151 24.36 23.52 11.23
C GLY A 151 23.14 23.75 12.12
N LYS A 152 21.93 23.87 11.56
CA LYS A 152 20.70 24.01 12.36
C LYS A 152 20.27 22.67 12.93
N ARG A 153 19.86 22.67 14.19
CA ARG A 153 19.33 21.50 14.90
C ARG A 153 17.82 21.49 14.78
N ILE A 154 17.31 20.58 13.96
CA ILE A 154 15.90 20.52 13.57
C ILE A 154 15.25 19.30 14.19
N ALA A 155 14.22 19.51 15.01
CA ALA A 155 13.37 18.43 15.49
C ALA A 155 12.18 18.22 14.56
N VAL A 156 11.95 16.99 14.10
CA VAL A 156 10.81 16.63 13.25
C VAL A 156 9.85 15.74 14.03
N GLN A 157 8.71 16.30 14.42
CA GLN A 157 7.63 15.57 15.08
C GLN A 157 6.90 14.70 14.05
N GLU A 158 7.03 13.38 14.22
CA GLU A 158 6.37 12.37 13.38
C GLU A 158 5.28 11.64 14.15
N TYR A 159 4.27 11.16 13.42
CA TYR A 159 3.21 10.31 13.98
C TYR A 159 3.24 8.94 13.28
N GLY A 160 3.91 7.98 13.90
CA GLY A 160 3.99 6.59 13.44
C GLY A 160 5.03 6.31 12.35
N VAL A 161 4.81 6.80 11.12
CA VAL A 161 5.66 6.50 9.95
C VAL A 161 6.61 7.65 9.65
N SER A 162 7.88 7.33 9.46
CA SER A 162 8.90 8.33 9.19
C SER A 162 8.88 8.85 7.76
N ASN A 163 8.99 10.16 7.60
CA ASN A 163 9.11 10.83 6.31
C ASN A 163 10.58 10.96 5.91
N ARG A 164 11.16 9.85 5.47
CA ARG A 164 12.58 9.75 5.08
C ARG A 164 12.99 10.77 4.03
N ASP A 165 12.09 11.11 3.10
CA ASP A 165 12.36 12.10 2.05
C ASP A 165 12.58 13.49 2.66
N LEU A 166 11.73 13.90 3.62
CA LEU A 166 11.88 15.18 4.32
C LEU A 166 13.18 15.20 5.14
N VAL A 167 13.44 14.15 5.91
CA VAL A 167 14.66 14.04 6.75
C VAL A 167 15.92 14.13 5.88
N SER A 168 15.99 13.30 4.83
CA SER A 168 17.14 13.29 3.92
C SER A 168 17.34 14.64 3.23
N ALA A 169 16.25 15.34 2.88
CA ALA A 169 16.34 16.65 2.24
C ALA A 169 16.82 17.77 3.19
N LEU A 170 16.51 17.68 4.48
CA LEU A 170 17.03 18.58 5.51
C LEU A 170 18.52 18.30 5.79
N GLU A 171 18.89 17.03 5.96
CA GLU A 171 20.28 16.60 6.17
C GLU A 171 21.18 16.95 4.98
N ALA A 172 20.70 16.77 3.75
CA ALA A 172 21.42 17.16 2.54
C ALA A 172 21.71 18.67 2.45
N ARG A 173 21.00 19.50 3.24
CA ARG A 173 21.23 20.94 3.39
C ARG A 173 22.10 21.28 4.60
N GLY A 174 22.68 20.27 5.25
CA GLY A 174 23.59 20.41 6.37
C GLY A 174 22.91 20.60 7.72
N ALA A 175 21.61 20.33 7.84
CA ALA A 175 20.92 20.35 9.13
C ALA A 175 21.20 19.08 9.94
N GLU A 176 21.25 19.22 11.26
CA GLU A 176 21.25 18.10 12.20
C GLU A 176 19.80 17.77 12.56
N VAL A 177 19.30 16.63 12.09
CA VAL A 177 17.88 16.27 12.23
C VAL A 177 17.65 15.29 13.37
N MET A 178 16.82 15.68 14.33
CA MET A 178 16.29 14.81 15.37
C MET A 178 14.87 14.38 15.01
N ILE A 179 14.63 13.08 14.88
CA ILE A 179 13.28 12.56 14.66
C ILE A 179 12.60 12.36 16.01
N VAL A 180 11.39 12.91 16.16
CA VAL A 180 10.59 12.85 17.39
C VAL A 180 9.29 12.07 17.10
N PRO A 181 9.34 10.73 17.08
CA PRO A 181 8.14 9.91 16.90
C PRO A 181 7.33 9.92 18.19
N VAL A 182 6.11 10.45 18.17
CA VAL A 182 5.25 10.56 19.37
C VAL A 182 4.40 9.31 19.61
N TYR A 183 4.49 8.34 18.70
CA TYR A 183 3.86 7.03 18.79
C TYR A 183 4.73 6.01 18.06
N ARG A 184 5.10 4.91 18.72
CA ARG A 184 5.85 3.81 18.09
C ARG A 184 5.28 2.46 18.49
N TRP A 185 4.92 1.67 17.49
CA TRP A 185 4.87 0.22 17.63
C TRP A 185 6.30 -0.29 17.52
N THR A 186 6.88 -0.71 18.63
CA THR A 186 8.23 -1.30 18.64
C THR A 186 8.12 -2.80 18.87
N LEU A 187 9.22 -3.54 18.68
CA LEU A 187 9.29 -4.96 19.04
C LEU A 187 8.96 -5.14 20.54
N PRO A 188 8.40 -6.29 20.95
CA PRO A 188 8.22 -6.60 22.37
C PRO A 188 9.54 -6.52 23.14
N VAL A 189 9.46 -6.30 24.46
CA VAL A 189 10.64 -6.33 25.36
C VAL A 189 11.26 -7.71 25.34
N ASP A 190 10.42 -8.73 25.53
CA ASP A 190 10.82 -10.12 25.35
C ASP A 190 10.63 -10.51 23.88
N ARG A 191 11.76 -10.74 23.21
CA ARG A 191 11.83 -11.16 21.81
C ARG A 191 11.93 -12.69 21.67
N GLY A 192 12.05 -13.43 22.78
CA GLY A 192 12.17 -14.89 22.78
C GLY A 192 11.02 -15.57 22.03
N PRO A 193 9.75 -15.32 22.41
CA PRO A 193 8.59 -15.94 21.75
C PRO A 193 8.51 -15.66 20.24
N LEU A 194 8.83 -14.43 19.84
CA LEU A 194 8.86 -14.05 18.43
C LEU A 194 10.00 -14.72 17.67
N THR A 195 11.17 -14.86 18.30
CA THR A 195 12.32 -15.58 17.73
C THR A 195 12.00 -17.06 17.52
N GLU A 196 11.41 -17.70 18.52
CA GLU A 196 11.01 -19.11 18.45
C GLU A 196 9.96 -19.34 17.37
N ALA A 197 8.96 -18.46 17.28
CA ALA A 197 7.94 -18.54 16.24
C ALA A 197 8.51 -18.38 14.83
N LEU A 198 9.42 -17.43 14.61
CA LEU A 198 10.10 -17.24 13.32
C LEU A 198 10.93 -18.46 12.93
N ARG A 199 11.66 -19.07 13.87
CA ARG A 199 12.41 -20.31 13.64
C ARG A 199 11.50 -21.48 13.33
N ALA A 200 10.40 -21.64 14.07
CA ALA A 200 9.41 -22.67 13.82
C ALA A 200 8.78 -22.51 12.42
N ILE A 201 8.47 -21.28 11.99
CA ILE A 201 8.00 -21.00 10.62
C ILE A 201 9.07 -21.39 9.60
N ALA A 202 10.31 -20.90 9.75
CA ALA A 202 11.41 -21.17 8.82
C ALA A 202 11.67 -22.69 8.66
N ASN A 203 11.60 -23.43 9.78
CA ASN A 203 11.78 -24.88 9.81
C ASN A 203 10.56 -25.68 9.32
N GLY A 204 9.43 -25.02 9.03
CA GLY A 204 8.20 -25.68 8.58
C GLY A 204 7.47 -26.44 9.69
N GLN A 205 7.61 -25.97 10.94
CA GLN A 205 6.97 -26.52 12.14
C GLN A 205 5.70 -25.75 12.51
N ALA A 206 5.08 -25.06 11.56
CA ALA A 206 3.81 -24.39 11.75
C ALA A 206 3.04 -24.40 10.43
N GLU A 207 1.72 -24.51 10.51
CA GLU A 207 0.87 -24.61 9.32
C GLU A 207 -0.03 -23.39 9.13
N VAL A 208 -0.29 -22.61 10.19
CA VAL A 208 -1.14 -21.41 10.13
C VAL A 208 -0.43 -20.21 10.76
N ALA A 209 -0.52 -19.03 10.13
CA ALA A 209 -0.02 -17.77 10.66
C ALA A 209 -1.12 -16.70 10.64
N LEU A 210 -1.37 -16.04 11.78
CA LEU A 210 -2.45 -15.06 11.94
C LEU A 210 -1.88 -13.67 12.29
N PHE A 211 -2.28 -12.68 11.49
CA PHE A 211 -1.89 -11.27 11.63
C PHE A 211 -3.11 -10.38 11.93
N THR A 212 -2.98 -9.51 12.93
CA THR A 212 -4.01 -8.55 13.34
C THR A 212 -3.65 -7.10 13.04
N SER A 213 -2.47 -6.81 12.48
CA SER A 213 -2.16 -5.48 11.95
C SER A 213 -1.02 -5.50 10.92
N SER A 214 -0.98 -4.49 10.04
CA SER A 214 0.13 -4.25 9.12
C SER A 214 1.47 -4.02 9.83
N ASN A 215 1.44 -3.44 11.03
CA ASN A 215 2.65 -3.22 11.83
C ASN A 215 3.27 -4.55 12.30
N GLN A 216 2.45 -5.57 12.61
CA GLN A 216 2.98 -6.90 12.90
C GLN A 216 3.71 -7.48 11.70
N VAL A 217 3.16 -7.33 10.49
CA VAL A 217 3.80 -7.79 9.25
C VAL A 217 5.17 -7.15 9.09
N THR A 218 5.26 -5.83 9.26
CA THR A 218 6.53 -5.10 9.20
C THR A 218 7.53 -5.60 10.26
N ASN A 219 7.11 -5.71 11.52
CA ASN A 219 8.00 -6.11 12.62
C ASN A 219 8.48 -7.56 12.51
N VAL A 220 7.59 -8.49 12.14
CA VAL A 220 7.90 -9.91 11.91
C VAL A 220 8.96 -10.04 10.83
N MET A 221 8.79 -9.37 9.69
CA MET A 221 9.74 -9.44 8.59
C MET A 221 11.06 -8.75 8.92
N GLN A 222 11.03 -7.57 9.55
CA GLN A 222 12.25 -6.89 9.98
C GLN A 222 13.09 -7.75 10.93
N MET A 223 12.43 -8.47 11.85
CA MET A 223 13.11 -9.35 12.79
C MET A 223 13.63 -10.64 12.13
N ALA A 224 12.90 -11.19 11.16
CA ALA A 224 13.36 -12.33 10.37
C ALA A 224 14.59 -11.97 9.52
N ASP A 225 14.59 -10.79 8.90
CA ASP A 225 15.70 -10.27 8.10
C ASP A 225 16.93 -10.02 8.99
N ALA A 226 16.74 -9.42 10.17
CA ALA A 226 17.81 -9.19 11.14
C ALA A 226 18.45 -10.49 11.67
N GLN A 227 17.75 -11.62 11.59
CA GLN A 227 18.25 -12.95 11.95
C GLN A 227 18.79 -13.74 10.76
N GLY A 228 18.79 -13.17 9.54
CA GLY A 228 19.24 -13.84 8.33
C GLY A 228 18.31 -14.96 7.84
N ILE A 229 17.07 -15.03 8.33
CA ILE A 229 16.09 -16.07 7.97
C ILE A 229 14.87 -15.52 7.19
N GLY A 230 14.91 -14.26 6.76
CA GLY A 230 13.82 -13.57 6.07
C GLY A 230 13.26 -14.33 4.86
N ASP A 231 14.12 -14.79 3.96
CA ASP A 231 13.72 -15.54 2.76
C ASP A 231 13.12 -16.92 3.10
N ALA A 232 13.65 -17.59 4.12
CA ALA A 232 13.11 -18.86 4.60
C ALA A 232 11.71 -18.67 5.17
N VAL A 233 11.51 -17.64 6.01
CA VAL A 233 10.21 -17.28 6.58
C VAL A 233 9.22 -16.91 5.48
N ARG A 234 9.58 -16.04 4.53
CA ARG A 234 8.70 -15.62 3.42
C ARG A 234 8.25 -16.80 2.57
N ARG A 235 9.18 -17.68 2.21
CA ARG A 235 8.88 -18.91 1.43
C ARG A 235 7.92 -19.82 2.18
N ARG A 236 8.14 -20.01 3.48
CA ARG A 236 7.30 -20.86 4.33
C ARG A 236 5.90 -20.29 4.52
N LEU A 237 5.78 -18.98 4.75
CA LEU A 237 4.48 -18.29 4.78
C LEU A 237 3.71 -18.47 3.46
N GLY A 238 4.39 -18.56 2.31
CA GLY A 238 3.77 -18.89 1.03
C GLY A 238 3.05 -20.26 1.03
N THR A 239 3.60 -21.23 1.75
CA THR A 239 3.09 -22.62 1.84
C THR A 239 2.15 -22.88 3.02
N MET A 240 2.14 -21.99 4.02
CA MET A 240 1.23 -22.02 5.18
C MET A 240 -0.12 -21.39 4.84
N VAL A 241 -1.10 -21.51 5.74
CA VAL A 241 -2.31 -20.67 5.73
C VAL A 241 -1.98 -19.35 6.39
N VAL A 242 -2.17 -18.24 5.69
CA VAL A 242 -1.96 -16.90 6.22
C VAL A 242 -3.29 -16.19 6.37
N GLY A 243 -3.66 -15.93 7.62
CA GLY A 243 -4.84 -15.17 7.98
C GLY A 243 -4.51 -13.72 8.33
N SER A 244 -5.31 -12.79 7.82
CA SER A 244 -5.23 -11.37 8.06
C SER A 244 -6.54 -10.87 8.65
N VAL A 245 -6.51 -10.01 9.67
CA VAL A 245 -7.74 -9.50 10.29
C VAL A 245 -8.53 -8.57 9.36
N GLY A 246 -7.92 -7.99 8.32
CA GLY A 246 -8.61 -7.03 7.46
C GLY A 246 -7.74 -6.47 6.32
N PRO A 247 -8.33 -5.64 5.45
CA PRO A 247 -7.80 -5.33 4.12
C PRO A 247 -6.46 -4.58 4.15
N VAL A 248 -6.25 -3.71 5.15
CA VAL A 248 -4.97 -2.97 5.31
C VAL A 248 -3.82 -3.93 5.65
N CYS A 249 -4.06 -4.90 6.52
CA CYS A 249 -3.08 -5.92 6.87
C CYS A 249 -2.83 -6.87 5.68
N SER A 250 -3.89 -7.22 4.94
CA SER A 250 -3.81 -8.06 3.75
C SER A 250 -3.01 -7.39 2.63
N GLN A 251 -3.18 -6.09 2.41
CA GLN A 251 -2.41 -5.33 1.44
C GLN A 251 -0.91 -5.33 1.80
N GLU A 252 -0.59 -5.17 3.08
CA GLU A 252 0.80 -5.14 3.57
C GLU A 252 1.51 -6.50 3.41
N LEU A 253 0.80 -7.61 3.67
CA LEU A 253 1.27 -8.97 3.40
C LEU A 253 1.57 -9.15 1.91
N ARG A 254 0.63 -8.78 1.04
CA ARG A 254 0.78 -8.91 -0.42
C ARG A 254 1.90 -8.03 -0.98
N ALA A 255 2.08 -6.82 -0.47
CA ALA A 255 3.19 -5.94 -0.83
C ALA A 255 4.57 -6.56 -0.55
N ARG A 256 4.62 -7.56 0.35
CA ARG A 256 5.81 -8.36 0.68
C ARG A 256 5.80 -9.74 0.03
N GLY A 257 4.93 -9.99 -0.95
CA GLY A 257 4.84 -11.29 -1.61
C GLY A 257 4.40 -12.43 -0.68
N ILE A 258 3.74 -12.11 0.44
CA ILE A 258 3.14 -13.09 1.35
C ILE A 258 1.64 -13.17 1.00
N PRO A 259 1.07 -14.37 0.79
CA PRO A 259 -0.36 -14.50 0.52
C PRO A 259 -1.18 -14.06 1.74
N ALA A 260 -2.41 -13.61 1.50
CA ALA A 260 -3.42 -13.41 2.53
C ALA A 260 -4.60 -14.31 2.17
N ASP A 261 -4.54 -15.57 2.59
CA ASP A 261 -5.46 -16.65 2.20
C ASP A 261 -6.83 -16.51 2.86
N LEU A 262 -6.87 -15.86 4.02
CA LEU A 262 -8.06 -15.66 4.84
C LEU A 262 -8.15 -14.20 5.29
N GLU A 263 -9.32 -13.62 5.12
CA GLU A 263 -9.70 -12.32 5.67
C GLU A 263 -11.15 -12.42 6.16
N PRO A 264 -11.42 -12.19 7.45
CA PRO A 264 -12.75 -12.37 8.00
C PRO A 264 -13.69 -11.27 7.54
N GLY A 265 -14.97 -11.60 7.34
CA GLY A 265 -15.99 -10.61 7.02
C GLY A 265 -16.14 -9.50 8.08
N HIS A 266 -15.73 -9.78 9.32
CA HIS A 266 -15.66 -8.79 10.41
C HIS A 266 -14.22 -8.72 10.95
N PRO A 267 -13.60 -7.53 11.00
CA PRO A 267 -12.18 -7.38 11.33
C PRO A 267 -11.94 -7.46 12.85
N ARG A 268 -12.23 -8.62 13.44
CA ARG A 268 -11.94 -8.93 14.84
C ARG A 268 -11.25 -10.28 14.94
N LEU A 269 -10.35 -10.38 15.91
CA LEU A 269 -9.54 -11.57 16.18
C LEU A 269 -10.37 -12.85 16.33
N GLY A 270 -11.49 -12.80 17.05
CA GLY A 270 -12.36 -13.98 17.23
C GLY A 270 -12.95 -14.51 15.93
N HIS A 271 -13.28 -13.63 14.98
CA HIS A 271 -13.76 -14.03 13.66
C HIS A 271 -12.63 -14.60 12.81
N LEU A 272 -11.45 -13.97 12.84
CA LEU A 272 -10.25 -14.47 12.17
C LEU A 272 -9.92 -15.91 12.61
N ILE A 273 -9.91 -16.18 13.92
CA ILE A 273 -9.58 -17.51 14.46
C ILE A 273 -10.64 -18.53 14.06
N LYS A 274 -11.93 -18.21 14.17
CA LYS A 274 -13.02 -19.12 13.78
C LYS A 274 -12.97 -19.46 12.30
N GLU A 275 -12.75 -18.46 11.46
CA GLU A 275 -12.68 -18.68 10.02
C GLU A 275 -11.43 -19.47 9.62
N ALA A 276 -10.29 -19.19 10.26
CA ALA A 276 -9.09 -20.00 10.10
C ALA A 276 -9.31 -21.44 10.56
N ALA A 277 -9.97 -21.67 11.69
CA ALA A 277 -10.30 -23.02 12.15
C ALA A 277 -11.20 -23.76 11.14
N LEU A 278 -12.16 -23.09 10.53
CA LEU A 278 -13.06 -23.71 9.54
C LEU A 278 -12.34 -24.07 8.22
N ARG A 279 -11.41 -23.22 7.76
CA ARG A 279 -10.91 -23.26 6.37
C ARG A 279 -9.46 -23.74 6.22
N SER A 280 -8.67 -23.78 7.29
CA SER A 280 -7.22 -24.06 7.20
C SER A 280 -6.91 -25.41 6.57
N ALA A 281 -7.63 -26.47 6.94
CA ALA A 281 -7.41 -27.82 6.39
C ALA A 281 -7.61 -27.86 4.85
N THR A 282 -8.66 -27.22 4.35
CA THR A 282 -8.96 -27.14 2.92
C THR A 282 -7.91 -26.33 2.17
N ILE A 283 -7.49 -25.19 2.72
CA ILE A 283 -6.48 -24.33 2.10
C ILE A 283 -5.11 -25.05 2.06
N LEU A 284 -4.73 -25.72 3.14
CA LEU A 284 -3.49 -26.53 3.17
C LEU A 284 -3.54 -27.68 2.16
N ALA A 285 -4.68 -28.38 2.05
CA ALA A 285 -4.84 -29.44 1.07
C ALA A 285 -4.67 -28.89 -0.35
N ALA A 286 -5.30 -27.77 -0.69
CA ALA A 286 -5.16 -27.10 -1.98
C ALA A 286 -3.71 -26.65 -2.27
N LYS A 287 -3.01 -26.11 -1.27
CA LYS A 287 -1.60 -25.70 -1.39
C LYS A 287 -0.65 -26.89 -1.52
N ARG A 288 -0.97 -28.05 -0.93
CA ARG A 288 -0.17 -29.30 -1.01
C ARG A 288 -0.43 -30.09 -2.30
N SER A 289 -1.66 -30.08 -2.81
CA SER A 289 -2.03 -30.73 -4.07
C SER A 289 -1.58 -29.93 -5.30
N SER A 290 -1.22 -28.66 -5.09
CA SER A 290 -0.58 -27.83 -6.09
C SER A 290 0.94 -28.05 -6.01
N PRO A 291 1.60 -28.74 -6.96
CA PRO A 291 3.05 -28.75 -7.03
C PRO A 291 3.49 -27.31 -7.30
N ALA A 292 3.95 -26.60 -6.27
CA ALA A 292 4.43 -25.22 -6.31
C ALA A 292 3.88 -24.41 -7.50
N VAL A 293 2.56 -24.14 -7.47
CA VAL A 293 1.98 -23.18 -8.39
C VAL A 293 2.51 -21.82 -7.97
N ALA A 294 3.59 -21.41 -8.65
CA ALA A 294 3.87 -20.01 -8.88
C ALA A 294 2.54 -19.33 -9.18
N VAL A 295 2.17 -18.35 -8.34
CA VAL A 295 1.18 -17.31 -8.58
C VAL A 295 0.46 -17.52 -9.92
N THR A 296 -0.66 -18.24 -9.92
CA THR A 296 -1.57 -18.24 -11.07
C THR A 296 -2.17 -16.85 -11.15
N GLY A 297 -1.44 -15.99 -11.86
CA GLY A 297 -2.11 -15.07 -12.77
C GLY A 297 -3.05 -15.89 -13.65
N SER A 298 -4.09 -15.20 -14.15
CA SER A 298 -4.84 -15.61 -15.34
C SER A 298 -4.00 -16.53 -16.22
N GLN A 299 -4.54 -17.68 -16.65
CA GLN A 299 -3.85 -18.55 -17.59
C GLN A 299 -3.16 -17.66 -18.65
N PRO A 300 -1.83 -17.72 -18.82
CA PRO A 300 -1.25 -17.10 -19.98
C PRO A 300 -1.96 -17.78 -21.14
N ARG A 301 -2.69 -16.98 -21.94
CA ARG A 301 -3.04 -17.39 -23.31
C ARG A 301 -1.80 -18.08 -23.85
N ARG A 302 -1.98 -19.29 -24.41
CA ARG A 302 -0.95 -20.03 -25.14
C ARG A 302 -0.01 -19.00 -25.77
N PRO A 303 1.32 -19.07 -25.59
CA PRO A 303 2.22 -18.23 -26.36
C PRO A 303 1.71 -18.33 -27.79
N LEU A 304 1.38 -17.19 -28.41
CA LEU A 304 1.17 -17.13 -29.86
C LEU A 304 2.27 -18.02 -30.42
N GLU A 305 1.89 -19.13 -31.07
CA GLU A 305 2.87 -20.05 -31.60
C GLU A 305 3.87 -19.18 -32.35
N ALA A 306 5.14 -19.24 -31.92
CA ALA A 306 6.20 -18.47 -32.51
C ALA A 306 6.47 -19.07 -33.90
N GLY A 307 5.53 -18.90 -34.82
CA GLY A 307 5.85 -18.87 -36.23
C GLY A 307 6.79 -17.69 -36.43
N ASP A 308 7.87 -17.92 -37.17
CA ASP A 308 8.96 -17.10 -37.72
C ASP A 308 8.86 -15.54 -37.70
N ALA A 309 8.26 -14.95 -36.66
CA ALA A 309 8.21 -13.52 -36.46
C ALA A 309 9.62 -13.09 -36.04
N PRO A 310 10.25 -12.16 -36.78
CA PRO A 310 11.61 -11.74 -36.47
C PRO A 310 11.68 -11.24 -35.03
N ARG A 311 12.64 -11.76 -34.25
CA ARG A 311 12.88 -11.33 -32.87
C ARG A 311 13.08 -9.82 -32.86
N SER A 312 12.36 -9.13 -31.96
CA SER A 312 12.51 -7.68 -31.79
C SER A 312 13.99 -7.32 -31.59
N ARG A 313 14.44 -6.20 -32.17
CA ARG A 313 15.80 -5.68 -31.96
C ARG A 313 16.10 -5.40 -30.48
N LEU A 314 15.06 -5.24 -29.68
CA LEU A 314 15.13 -5.04 -28.23
C LEU A 314 15.16 -6.34 -27.43
N TRP A 315 15.13 -7.52 -28.07
CA TRP A 315 15.01 -8.81 -27.37
C TRP A 315 16.02 -8.95 -26.22
N ASP A 316 17.26 -8.53 -26.45
CA ASP A 316 18.35 -8.61 -25.48
C ASP A 316 18.50 -7.38 -24.57
N HIS A 317 17.58 -6.41 -24.66
CA HIS A 317 17.56 -5.22 -23.80
C HIS A 317 17.46 -5.62 -22.33
N PRO A 318 18.21 -4.99 -21.39
CA PRO A 318 18.24 -5.38 -19.98
C PRO A 318 16.84 -5.49 -19.34
N PHE A 319 15.94 -4.55 -19.65
CA PHE A 319 14.54 -4.62 -19.21
C PHE A 319 13.81 -5.89 -19.67
N LEU A 320 13.92 -6.27 -20.94
CA LEU A 320 13.21 -7.43 -21.48
C LEU A 320 13.82 -8.76 -20.99
N LYS A 321 15.15 -8.81 -20.80
CA LYS A 321 15.81 -9.92 -20.09
C LYS A 321 15.27 -10.08 -18.66
N ALA A 322 15.16 -8.98 -17.93
CA ALA A 322 14.62 -8.99 -16.57
C ALA A 322 13.15 -9.46 -16.53
N CYS A 323 12.30 -9.03 -17.48
CA CYS A 323 10.93 -9.52 -17.60
C CYS A 323 10.85 -11.04 -17.84
N ARG A 324 11.82 -11.60 -18.59
CA ARG A 324 11.95 -13.04 -18.82
C ARG A 324 12.68 -13.78 -17.70
N ARG A 325 13.07 -13.09 -16.63
CA ARG A 325 13.83 -13.64 -15.48
C ARG A 325 15.21 -14.17 -15.87
N GLU A 326 15.79 -13.63 -16.93
CA GLU A 326 17.18 -13.88 -17.33
C GLU A 326 18.14 -12.96 -16.56
N ALA A 327 19.43 -13.30 -16.56
CA ALA A 327 20.45 -12.40 -16.01
C ALA A 327 20.53 -11.11 -16.86
N ALA A 328 20.33 -9.97 -16.22
CA ALA A 328 20.48 -8.64 -16.82
C ALA A 328 21.71 -7.95 -16.22
N ASP A 329 22.26 -6.97 -16.94
CA ASP A 329 23.50 -6.27 -16.56
C ASP A 329 23.37 -5.49 -15.22
N TYR A 330 22.14 -5.21 -14.80
CA TYR A 330 21.82 -4.55 -13.53
C TYR A 330 20.42 -4.94 -13.03
N THR A 331 20.20 -4.76 -11.72
CA THR A 331 18.91 -5.04 -11.08
C THR A 331 17.89 -3.95 -11.44
N PRO A 332 16.72 -4.30 -12.01
CA PRO A 332 15.71 -3.31 -12.32
C PRO A 332 15.10 -2.71 -11.05
N ILE A 333 14.88 -1.40 -11.05
CA ILE A 333 14.15 -0.69 -10.00
C ILE A 333 12.94 0.01 -10.61
N TRP A 334 11.82 0.00 -9.89
CA TRP A 334 10.59 0.70 -10.30
C TRP A 334 10.37 1.91 -9.41
N LEU A 335 10.22 3.10 -10.02
CA LEU A 335 10.01 4.35 -9.30
C LEU A 335 8.61 4.92 -9.62
N MET A 336 7.74 4.95 -8.61
CA MET A 336 6.43 5.59 -8.72
C MET A 336 6.56 7.10 -8.53
N ARG A 337 6.35 7.89 -9.59
CA ARG A 337 6.36 9.36 -9.55
C ARG A 337 5.12 9.93 -10.24
N GLN A 338 4.54 10.99 -9.68
CA GLN A 338 3.38 11.68 -10.25
C GLN A 338 3.83 12.86 -11.11
N ALA A 339 3.75 12.75 -12.43
CA ALA A 339 4.24 13.75 -13.39
C ALA A 339 3.72 15.17 -13.11
N GLY A 340 2.44 15.31 -12.74
CA GLY A 340 1.82 16.60 -12.38
C GLY A 340 2.52 17.39 -11.27
N ARG A 341 3.29 16.74 -10.41
CA ARG A 341 3.98 17.40 -9.30
C ARG A 341 5.34 17.99 -9.67
N TYR A 342 6.04 17.44 -10.67
CA TYR A 342 7.45 17.78 -10.92
C TYR A 342 7.81 18.04 -12.38
N MET A 343 6.91 17.80 -13.35
CA MET A 343 7.18 18.00 -14.77
C MET A 343 6.40 19.23 -15.29
N PRO A 344 7.05 20.40 -15.43
CA PRO A 344 6.42 21.60 -16.00
C PRO A 344 5.89 21.37 -17.42
N GLU A 345 6.53 20.51 -18.21
CA GLU A 345 6.11 20.12 -19.56
C GLU A 345 4.73 19.47 -19.53
N TYR A 346 4.56 18.45 -18.68
CA TYR A 346 3.27 17.78 -18.49
C TYR A 346 2.18 18.75 -18.00
N ARG A 347 2.51 19.63 -17.03
CA ARG A 347 1.55 20.62 -16.53
C ARG A 347 1.06 21.55 -17.63
N ARG A 348 1.95 22.05 -18.49
CA ARG A 348 1.58 22.92 -19.61
C ARG A 348 0.60 22.26 -20.59
N VAL A 349 0.75 20.96 -20.86
CA VAL A 349 -0.20 20.21 -21.69
C VAL A 349 -1.52 19.99 -20.93
N ARG A 350 -1.45 19.60 -19.66
CA ARG A 350 -2.63 19.33 -18.82
C ARG A 350 -3.48 20.57 -18.52
N ASP A 351 -2.90 21.77 -18.54
CA ASP A 351 -3.61 23.03 -18.36
C ASP A 351 -4.48 23.40 -19.58
N ARG A 352 -4.25 22.77 -20.74
CA ARG A 352 -4.95 23.05 -22.01
C ARG A 352 -5.95 21.97 -22.41
N HIS A 353 -5.83 20.78 -21.85
CA HIS A 353 -6.61 19.61 -22.25
C HIS A 353 -7.11 18.84 -21.03
N ASP A 354 -8.27 18.23 -21.19
CA ASP A 354 -8.78 17.30 -20.17
C ASP A 354 -7.98 16.00 -20.19
N PHE A 355 -7.89 15.34 -19.03
CA PHE A 355 -7.03 14.16 -18.88
C PHE A 355 -7.41 13.03 -19.83
N ILE A 356 -8.72 12.79 -19.99
CA ILE A 356 -9.22 11.76 -20.90
C ILE A 356 -8.98 12.13 -22.36
N GLU A 357 -9.12 13.41 -22.70
CA GLU A 357 -8.83 13.95 -24.04
C GLU A 357 -7.36 13.72 -24.40
N MET A 358 -6.43 14.01 -23.47
CA MET A 358 -5.01 13.73 -23.65
C MET A 358 -4.72 12.25 -23.91
N CYS A 359 -5.47 11.33 -23.27
CA CYS A 359 -5.32 9.90 -23.52
C CYS A 359 -5.87 9.48 -24.89
N MET A 360 -6.94 10.14 -25.36
CA MET A 360 -7.62 9.84 -26.62
C MET A 360 -6.94 10.48 -27.85
N GLN A 361 -6.06 11.45 -27.66
CA GLN A 361 -5.26 12.07 -28.72
C GLN A 361 -3.87 11.43 -28.78
N PRO A 362 -3.57 10.59 -29.79
CA PRO A 362 -2.33 9.84 -29.88
C PRO A 362 -1.06 10.71 -29.81
N GLU A 363 -1.11 11.90 -30.41
CA GLU A 363 0.01 12.84 -30.46
C GLU A 363 0.34 13.40 -29.07
N LEU A 364 -0.67 13.76 -28.27
CA LEU A 364 -0.48 14.25 -26.90
C LEU A 364 0.02 13.15 -25.97
N ALA A 365 -0.58 11.95 -26.06
CA ALA A 365 -0.13 10.80 -25.30
C ALA A 365 1.33 10.45 -25.63
N ALA A 366 1.70 10.50 -26.91
CA ALA A 366 3.07 10.29 -27.35
C ALA A 366 4.02 11.38 -26.86
N GLU A 367 3.68 12.66 -26.99
CA GLU A 367 4.48 13.80 -26.53
C GLU A 367 4.81 13.66 -25.02
N VAL A 368 3.79 13.39 -24.20
CA VAL A 368 3.96 13.22 -22.75
C VAL A 368 4.86 12.02 -22.43
N THR A 369 4.66 10.90 -23.14
CA THR A 369 5.46 9.69 -22.96
C THR A 369 6.93 9.93 -23.31
N ILE A 370 7.20 10.50 -24.49
CA ILE A 370 8.55 10.78 -25.00
C ILE A 370 9.25 11.76 -24.07
N GLY A 371 8.60 12.86 -23.70
CA GLY A 371 9.18 13.86 -22.81
C GLY A 371 9.54 13.29 -21.43
N ALA A 372 8.79 12.33 -20.91
CA ALA A 372 9.12 11.63 -19.67
C ALA A 372 10.37 10.74 -19.82
N VAL A 373 10.46 9.99 -20.92
CA VAL A 373 11.60 9.11 -21.21
C VAL A 373 12.88 9.93 -21.36
N GLU A 374 12.86 10.98 -22.18
CA GLU A 374 14.03 11.84 -22.44
C GLU A 374 14.51 12.57 -21.19
N ARG A 375 13.57 13.06 -20.37
CA ARG A 375 13.90 13.80 -19.15
C ARG A 375 14.50 12.91 -18.06
N LEU A 376 14.02 11.67 -17.94
CA LEU A 376 14.42 10.77 -16.86
C LEU A 376 15.56 9.82 -17.25
N GLY A 377 15.80 9.61 -18.55
CA GLY A 377 16.80 8.66 -19.04
C GLY A 377 16.50 7.21 -18.61
N VAL A 378 15.23 6.82 -18.64
CA VAL A 378 14.76 5.50 -18.19
C VAL A 378 14.89 4.43 -19.27
N ASP A 379 15.05 3.18 -18.82
CA ASP A 379 15.20 1.99 -19.66
C ASP A 379 13.88 1.44 -20.24
N ALA A 380 12.74 2.03 -19.88
CA ALA A 380 11.44 1.65 -20.42
C ALA A 380 10.50 2.86 -20.46
N ALA A 381 9.72 2.97 -21.54
CA ALA A 381 8.71 3.99 -21.73
C ALA A 381 7.35 3.46 -21.28
N ILE A 382 6.70 4.11 -20.31
CA ILE A 382 5.33 3.77 -19.93
C ILE A 382 4.39 4.64 -20.75
N ILE A 383 3.51 4.03 -21.55
CA ILE A 383 2.57 4.80 -22.39
C ILE A 383 1.68 5.68 -21.51
N PHE A 384 1.49 6.93 -21.91
CA PHE A 384 0.54 7.82 -21.25
C PHE A 384 -0.89 7.35 -21.57
N ALA A 385 -1.49 6.63 -20.62
CA ALA A 385 -2.82 6.07 -20.71
C ALA A 385 -3.46 6.00 -19.31
N ASP A 386 -4.75 5.70 -19.25
CA ASP A 386 -5.46 5.42 -18.00
C ASP A 386 -5.85 3.93 -17.90
N ILE A 387 -5.91 3.41 -16.68
CA ILE A 387 -6.37 2.04 -16.45
C ILE A 387 -7.84 1.82 -16.85
N LEU A 388 -8.65 2.88 -16.87
CA LEU A 388 -10.09 2.88 -17.12
C LEU A 388 -10.47 3.13 -18.58
N LEU A 389 -9.52 3.31 -19.49
CA LEU A 389 -9.82 3.46 -20.92
C LEU A 389 -10.73 2.34 -21.48
N PRO A 390 -10.65 1.07 -21.04
CA PRO A 390 -11.60 0.03 -21.47
C PRO A 390 -13.08 0.32 -21.15
N LEU A 391 -13.39 1.30 -20.31
CA LEU A 391 -14.77 1.74 -20.03
C LEU A 391 -15.32 2.72 -21.08
N ILE A 392 -14.47 3.28 -21.96
CA ILE A 392 -14.90 4.21 -23.01
C ILE A 392 -15.89 3.52 -23.99
N PRO A 393 -15.57 2.34 -24.57
CA PRO A 393 -16.49 1.65 -25.48
C PRO A 393 -17.78 1.18 -24.79
N MET A 394 -17.75 1.01 -23.46
CA MET A 394 -18.95 0.70 -22.67
C MET A 394 -19.93 1.88 -22.60
N GLN A 395 -19.51 3.08 -23.02
CA GLN A 395 -20.30 4.31 -23.04
C GLN A 395 -20.88 4.68 -21.67
N VAL A 396 -20.21 4.37 -20.57
CA VAL A 396 -20.77 4.57 -19.22
C VAL A 396 -20.65 6.02 -18.70
N GLY A 397 -20.12 6.94 -19.52
CA GLY A 397 -19.92 8.34 -19.15
C GLY A 397 -18.70 8.57 -18.26
N LEU A 398 -17.59 7.91 -18.56
CA LEU A 398 -16.33 8.10 -17.83
C LEU A 398 -15.78 9.51 -18.03
N HIS A 399 -15.62 10.25 -16.95
CA HIS A 399 -14.95 11.55 -16.93
C HIS A 399 -14.24 11.79 -15.60
N TYR A 400 -13.46 12.87 -15.52
CA TYR A 400 -12.65 13.21 -14.34
C TYR A 400 -12.91 14.65 -13.92
N GLU A 401 -13.40 14.84 -12.71
CA GLU A 401 -13.54 16.16 -12.11
C GLU A 401 -12.31 16.53 -11.27
N LYS A 402 -12.11 17.84 -11.06
CA LYS A 402 -10.95 18.37 -10.36
C LYS A 402 -11.00 18.04 -8.87
N GLY A 403 -10.38 16.92 -8.49
CA GLY A 403 -10.18 16.53 -7.09
C GLY A 403 -10.94 15.26 -6.67
N ASP A 404 -11.97 14.85 -7.43
CA ASP A 404 -12.88 13.77 -7.03
C ASP A 404 -12.61 12.41 -7.72
N GLY A 405 -11.58 12.33 -8.56
CA GLY A 405 -11.18 11.09 -9.24
C GLY A 405 -12.10 10.75 -10.43
N PRO A 406 -12.11 9.50 -10.90
CA PRO A 406 -12.96 9.10 -12.01
C PRO A 406 -14.42 9.04 -11.56
N ILE A 407 -15.31 9.52 -12.42
CA ILE A 407 -16.76 9.50 -12.25
C ILE A 407 -17.36 8.71 -13.41
N ILE A 408 -18.35 7.88 -13.11
CA ILE A 408 -19.13 7.11 -14.09
C ILE A 408 -20.60 7.53 -13.98
N ASP A 409 -21.12 8.19 -15.01
CA ASP A 409 -22.50 8.69 -15.02
C ASP A 409 -23.55 7.57 -14.95
N ARG A 410 -23.25 6.44 -15.57
CA ARG A 410 -24.16 5.30 -15.72
C ARG A 410 -23.58 4.04 -15.08
N PRO A 411 -23.55 3.97 -13.72
CA PRO A 411 -22.98 2.82 -13.04
C PRO A 411 -23.86 1.57 -13.18
N VAL A 412 -23.24 0.39 -13.19
CA VAL A 412 -23.95 -0.90 -13.26
C VAL A 412 -24.34 -1.35 -11.86
N ARG A 413 -25.63 -1.35 -11.55
CA ARG A 413 -26.14 -1.76 -10.22
C ARG A 413 -27.08 -2.96 -10.28
N SER A 414 -27.44 -3.40 -11.48
CA SER A 414 -28.38 -4.49 -11.71
C SER A 414 -28.11 -5.17 -13.06
N ALA A 415 -28.70 -6.36 -13.26
CA ALA A 415 -28.73 -7.02 -14.56
C ALA A 415 -29.27 -6.15 -15.71
N ALA A 416 -30.23 -5.27 -15.41
CA ALA A 416 -30.82 -4.38 -16.41
C ALA A 416 -29.86 -3.26 -16.83
N ASP A 417 -29.01 -2.78 -15.93
CA ASP A 417 -27.98 -1.79 -16.27
C ASP A 417 -26.87 -2.43 -17.11
N LEU A 418 -26.49 -3.68 -16.77
CA LEU A 418 -25.51 -4.45 -17.54
C LEU A 418 -25.99 -4.69 -18.98
N ALA A 419 -27.29 -4.98 -19.16
CA ALA A 419 -27.89 -5.19 -20.49
C ALA A 419 -27.91 -3.93 -21.37
N ARG A 420 -27.62 -2.74 -20.84
CA ARG A 420 -27.52 -1.49 -21.59
C ARG A 420 -26.10 -1.21 -22.11
N ILE A 421 -25.10 -1.97 -21.69
CA ILE A 421 -23.74 -1.85 -22.22
C ILE A 421 -23.76 -2.34 -23.68
N PRO A 422 -23.27 -1.53 -24.64
CA PRO A 422 -23.22 -1.93 -26.05
C PRO A 422 -22.18 -3.05 -26.27
N ASP A 423 -22.24 -3.68 -27.44
CA ASP A 423 -21.19 -4.59 -27.88
C ASP A 423 -19.86 -3.83 -28.00
N LEU A 424 -18.79 -4.40 -27.43
CA LEU A 424 -17.51 -3.72 -27.28
C LEU A 424 -16.59 -4.00 -28.47
N GLU A 425 -16.21 -2.95 -29.20
CA GLU A 425 -15.28 -3.06 -30.32
C GLU A 425 -13.88 -2.58 -29.92
N VAL A 426 -12.88 -3.46 -30.04
CA VAL A 426 -11.48 -3.14 -29.70
C VAL A 426 -10.93 -1.96 -30.52
N SER A 427 -11.47 -1.73 -31.72
CA SER A 427 -11.10 -0.61 -32.58
C SER A 427 -11.41 0.76 -31.96
N GLU A 428 -12.35 0.85 -31.02
CA GLU A 428 -12.64 2.10 -30.30
C GLU A 428 -11.47 2.53 -29.39
N LEU A 429 -10.55 1.62 -29.08
CA LEU A 429 -9.31 1.89 -28.35
C LEU A 429 -8.08 2.03 -29.26
N ALA A 430 -8.28 2.14 -30.58
CA ALA A 430 -7.19 2.21 -31.55
C ALA A 430 -6.21 3.37 -31.30
N PHE A 431 -6.67 4.47 -30.68
CA PHE A 431 -5.84 5.61 -30.31
C PHE A 431 -4.66 5.23 -29.40
N VAL A 432 -4.81 4.22 -28.52
CA VAL A 432 -3.71 3.70 -27.70
C VAL A 432 -2.64 3.05 -28.58
N GLY A 433 -3.08 2.26 -29.56
CA GLY A 433 -2.19 1.62 -30.54
C GLY A 433 -1.46 2.64 -31.41
N GLU A 434 -2.13 3.70 -31.84
CA GLU A 434 -1.51 4.80 -32.59
C GLU A 434 -0.49 5.56 -31.73
N ALA A 435 -0.78 5.83 -30.45
CA ALA A 435 0.16 6.47 -29.53
C ALA A 435 1.43 5.61 -29.38
N ILE A 436 1.28 4.29 -29.21
CA ILE A 436 2.41 3.35 -29.13
C ILE A 436 3.26 3.40 -30.40
N LYS A 437 2.64 3.43 -31.59
CA LYS A 437 3.37 3.54 -32.87
C LYS A 437 4.14 4.85 -32.98
N LEU A 438 3.57 5.97 -32.54
CA LEU A 438 4.23 7.28 -32.53
C LEU A 438 5.44 7.28 -31.59
N VAL A 439 5.26 6.74 -30.38
CA VAL A 439 6.33 6.61 -29.38
C VAL A 439 7.45 5.71 -29.90
N ASP A 440 7.13 4.54 -30.46
CA ASP A 440 8.13 3.60 -31.01
C ASP A 440 8.97 4.22 -32.13
N ARG A 441 8.34 4.96 -33.05
CA ARG A 441 9.04 5.70 -34.12
C ARG A 441 9.98 6.77 -33.57
N ALA A 442 9.55 7.52 -32.54
CA ALA A 442 10.32 8.62 -31.99
C ALA A 442 11.52 8.16 -31.15
N ILE A 443 11.33 7.19 -30.27
CA ILE A 443 12.42 6.67 -29.41
C ILE A 443 13.34 5.72 -30.18
N GLY A 444 12.83 5.11 -31.26
CA GLY A 444 13.59 4.39 -32.28
C GLY A 444 14.20 3.09 -31.78
N ALA A 445 13.39 2.06 -31.49
CA ALA A 445 13.81 0.70 -31.11
C ALA A 445 14.95 0.60 -30.08
N ARG A 446 15.17 1.66 -29.27
CA ARG A 446 16.18 1.74 -28.20
C ARG A 446 15.60 1.46 -26.84
N THR A 447 14.31 1.72 -26.66
CA THR A 447 13.64 1.67 -25.36
C THR A 447 12.34 0.86 -25.49
N PRO A 448 12.18 -0.24 -24.73
CA PRO A 448 10.92 -0.98 -24.67
C PRO A 448 9.76 -0.11 -24.18
N ILE A 449 8.55 -0.37 -24.69
CA ILE A 449 7.32 0.33 -24.30
C ILE A 449 6.46 -0.58 -23.42
N ILE A 450 5.92 -0.04 -22.34
CA ILE A 450 5.01 -0.70 -21.40
C ILE A 450 3.61 -0.12 -21.62
N GLY A 451 2.70 -0.97 -22.09
CA GLY A 451 1.26 -0.72 -22.08
C GLY A 451 0.61 -1.31 -20.82
N PHE A 452 -0.52 -0.75 -20.39
CA PHE A 452 -1.26 -1.25 -19.24
C PHE A 452 -2.76 -0.93 -19.36
N ALA A 453 -3.57 -1.67 -18.59
CA ALA A 453 -5.01 -1.46 -18.44
C ALA A 453 -5.46 -1.99 -17.06
N GLY A 454 -6.65 -1.59 -16.62
CA GLY A 454 -7.27 -2.12 -15.40
C GLY A 454 -7.60 -3.61 -15.52
N ALA A 455 -7.41 -4.35 -14.44
CA ALA A 455 -7.88 -5.74 -14.37
C ALA A 455 -9.43 -5.79 -14.30
N PRO A 456 -10.07 -6.90 -14.70
CA PRO A 456 -11.54 -7.00 -14.75
C PRO A 456 -12.23 -6.56 -13.44
N PHE A 457 -11.75 -7.05 -12.29
CA PHE A 457 -12.29 -6.63 -10.98
C PHE A 457 -12.15 -5.12 -10.73
N THR A 458 -11.02 -4.53 -11.12
CA THR A 458 -10.78 -3.08 -10.96
C THR A 458 -11.75 -2.28 -11.81
N LEU A 459 -11.89 -2.63 -13.09
CA LEU A 459 -12.83 -1.97 -14.01
C LEU A 459 -14.27 -2.09 -13.51
N ALA A 460 -14.70 -3.30 -13.15
CA ALA A 460 -16.03 -3.55 -12.61
C ALA A 460 -16.29 -2.79 -11.31
N SER A 461 -15.32 -2.69 -10.41
CA SER A 461 -15.49 -1.93 -9.17
C SER A 461 -15.76 -0.45 -9.45
N TYR A 462 -15.02 0.18 -10.36
CA TYR A 462 -15.30 1.58 -10.74
C TYR A 462 -16.67 1.72 -11.41
N LEU A 463 -16.99 0.79 -12.32
CA LEU A 463 -18.26 0.75 -13.02
C LEU A 463 -19.46 0.58 -12.09
N ILE A 464 -19.34 -0.23 -11.03
CA ILE A 464 -20.44 -0.50 -10.08
C ILE A 464 -20.55 0.63 -9.05
N GLU A 465 -19.42 1.08 -8.51
CA GLU A 465 -19.40 2.12 -7.46
C GLU A 465 -19.75 3.51 -8.01
N GLY A 466 -19.55 3.73 -9.32
CA GLY A 466 -19.73 5.04 -9.95
C GLY A 466 -18.51 5.96 -9.81
N GLY A 467 -17.42 5.48 -9.22
CA GLY A 467 -16.20 6.25 -8.94
C GLY A 467 -15.30 5.59 -7.91
N SER A 468 -14.45 6.37 -7.26
CA SER A 468 -13.53 5.83 -6.25
C SER A 468 -14.26 5.38 -4.97
N SER A 469 -13.93 4.17 -4.49
CA SER A 469 -14.53 3.61 -3.28
C SER A 469 -13.46 2.96 -2.41
N ARG A 470 -13.54 3.21 -1.09
CA ARG A 470 -12.64 2.58 -0.10
C ARG A 470 -13.19 1.28 0.46
N GLN A 471 -14.50 1.13 0.44
CA GLN A 471 -15.20 0.03 1.10
C GLN A 471 -15.78 -0.98 0.12
N TYR A 472 -15.97 -0.58 -1.15
CA TYR A 472 -16.53 -1.39 -2.22
C TYR A 472 -17.89 -2.00 -1.83
N GLN A 473 -18.74 -1.20 -1.15
CA GLN A 473 -19.98 -1.69 -0.58
C GLN A 473 -20.96 -2.13 -1.68
N THR A 474 -21.11 -1.33 -2.74
CA THR A 474 -22.02 -1.61 -3.85
C THR A 474 -21.53 -2.82 -4.65
N THR A 475 -20.22 -2.87 -4.91
CA THR A 475 -19.55 -3.98 -5.61
C THR A 475 -19.79 -5.29 -4.85
N LYS A 476 -19.49 -5.32 -3.54
CA LYS A 476 -19.72 -6.51 -2.72
C LYS A 476 -21.19 -6.89 -2.68
N THR A 477 -22.09 -5.91 -2.55
CA THR A 477 -23.54 -6.16 -2.55
C THR A 477 -23.99 -6.82 -3.84
N LEU A 478 -23.53 -6.34 -5.00
CA LEU A 478 -23.83 -6.94 -6.30
C LEU A 478 -23.24 -8.35 -6.41
N MET A 479 -22.00 -8.56 -5.96
CA MET A 479 -21.37 -9.90 -5.94
C MET A 479 -22.18 -10.92 -5.12
N TYR A 480 -22.73 -10.52 -3.97
CA TYR A 480 -23.46 -11.43 -3.09
C TYR A 480 -24.92 -11.63 -3.50
N ASN A 481 -25.59 -10.58 -3.96
CA ASN A 481 -27.02 -10.61 -4.23
C ASN A 481 -27.35 -10.94 -5.69
N GLU A 482 -26.45 -10.63 -6.63
CA GLU A 482 -26.61 -10.87 -8.07
C GLU A 482 -25.35 -11.53 -8.67
N PRO A 483 -25.01 -12.76 -8.25
CA PRO A 483 -23.78 -13.44 -8.70
C PRO A 483 -23.74 -13.65 -10.22
N GLU A 484 -24.89 -13.89 -10.87
CA GLU A 484 -24.94 -14.03 -12.34
C GLU A 484 -24.57 -12.73 -13.05
N THR A 485 -25.11 -11.59 -12.60
CA THR A 485 -24.75 -10.26 -13.11
C THR A 485 -23.25 -10.00 -12.92
N TRP A 486 -22.71 -10.35 -11.75
CA TRP A 486 -21.29 -10.24 -11.47
C TRP A 486 -20.43 -11.07 -12.43
N HIS A 487 -20.77 -12.35 -12.62
CA HIS A 487 -20.02 -13.24 -13.50
C HIS A 487 -20.04 -12.79 -14.95
N ARG A 488 -21.20 -12.35 -15.46
CA ARG A 488 -21.31 -11.77 -16.80
C ARG A 488 -20.45 -10.51 -16.95
N LEU A 489 -20.38 -9.68 -15.92
CA LEU A 489 -19.52 -8.49 -15.93
C LEU A 489 -18.02 -8.83 -15.94
N MET A 490 -17.61 -9.97 -15.39
CA MET A 490 -16.22 -10.45 -15.43
C MET A 490 -15.81 -11.06 -16.77
N GLU A 491 -16.79 -11.43 -17.60
CA GLU A 491 -16.57 -12.06 -18.92
C GLU A 491 -16.60 -11.05 -20.09
N LEU A 492 -17.18 -9.86 -19.88
CA LEU A 492 -17.04 -8.69 -20.77
C LEU A 492 -15.58 -8.25 -20.88
#